data_AF-A0A8C1IU85-F1
#
_entry.id   AF-A0A8C1IU85-F1
#
_cell.length_a   1.000
_cell.length_b   1.000
_cell.length_c   1.000
_cell.angle_alpha   90.00
_cell.angle_beta   90.00
_cell.angle_gamma   90.00
#
_symmetry.space_group_name_H-M   'P 1'
#
loop_
_entity.id
_entity.type
_entity.pdbx_description
1 polymer ?
#
loop_
_entity_poly.entity_id
_entity_poly.type
_entity_poly.pdbx_seq_one_letter_code
_entity_poly.pdbx_strand_id
1 'polypeptide(L)'
;LHSYSHSLRFILCFCLTAPIAPPGSLLLLCLSCITFLWKMKIKNRSISSLLAQYVAVKAVCWLGNRQRNRLEADTRDIQRVQQETLLKRLKKHSNTVHGKQYEFTSIRDTETFQQNHPITDYDHYEKFVERVAKGEQNVLISEKPLILLYVMRQAFPATGCLQKSSFTHLFFVRVRQVGPNSSTPASSKHMLHLYTTPAPIYQVLNERDTLYLHLLFGLKDHYLGMLESNFSSTIFYAFRALQVLYSEQGSPIPINSGLNLKAEVCCALEKLMKPDPERAAELTAQFEKGFEGIAFRIWPQLHMVLTVDSGSNQIYGEMLRQHYCKGVPFYSPFYAANEGLIGVNLCPQQESRQYLLSPRSMFYNYELLVTNASGLFRSGT
;
A
#
# COMPACT_ATOMS: atom_id res chain seq x y z
N LEU A 1 4.19 2.65 -24.47
CA LEU A 1 5.55 2.47 -23.92
C LEU A 1 5.54 3.01 -22.51
N HIS A 2 5.32 2.09 -21.58
CA HIS A 2 4.74 2.31 -20.26
C HIS A 2 5.77 2.75 -19.23
N SER A 3 5.51 3.85 -18.54
CA SER A 3 6.11 4.20 -17.25
C SER A 3 5.01 4.06 -16.19
N TYR A 4 4.94 2.87 -15.58
CA TYR A 4 4.16 2.64 -14.38
C TYR A 4 5.15 2.59 -13.21
N SER A 5 5.30 3.72 -12.53
CA SER A 5 6.05 3.81 -11.28
C SER A 5 5.34 2.97 -10.22
N HIS A 6 5.84 1.76 -10.00
CA HIS A 6 5.40 0.89 -8.93
C HIS A 6 6.43 0.99 -7.79
N SER A 7 6.15 1.85 -6.81
CA SER A 7 6.97 1.93 -5.60
C SER A 7 6.38 1.12 -4.45
N LEU A 8 7.30 0.51 -3.70
CA LEU A 8 7.10 -0.34 -2.54
C LEU A 8 6.25 0.36 -1.46
N ARG A 9 5.23 -0.28 -0.82
CA ARG A 9 4.65 0.07 0.53
C ARG A 9 3.23 -0.49 0.84
N PHE A 10 2.97 -1.07 2.03
CA PHE A 10 1.95 -0.70 3.06
C PHE A 10 2.10 -1.41 4.45
N ILE A 11 2.03 -0.60 5.54
CA ILE A 11 1.37 -0.96 6.82
C ILE A 11 0.28 0.09 7.12
N LEU A 12 -0.96 -0.37 7.32
CA LEU A 12 -2.15 0.45 7.63
C LEU A 12 -2.41 0.50 9.14
N CYS A 13 -2.14 1.65 9.76
CA CYS A 13 -2.64 1.95 11.11
C CYS A 13 -3.99 2.68 11.00
N PHE A 14 -5.09 1.97 11.30
CA PHE A 14 -6.43 2.53 11.39
C PHE A 14 -6.67 3.13 12.78
N CYS A 15 -6.64 4.45 12.90
CA CYS A 15 -7.17 5.17 14.06
C CYS A 15 -8.39 6.00 13.63
N LEU A 16 -9.56 5.65 14.17
CA LEU A 16 -10.73 6.54 14.19
C LEU A 16 -11.02 6.91 15.65
N THR A 17 -11.19 8.22 15.84
CA THR A 17 -11.37 9.02 17.05
C THR A 17 -12.57 8.64 17.93
N ALA A 18 -12.43 8.72 19.27
CA ALA A 18 -13.27 9.46 20.26
C ALA A 18 -12.94 9.00 21.74
N PRO A 19 -13.48 9.57 22.85
CA PRO A 19 -12.73 10.31 23.88
C PRO A 19 -12.69 9.69 25.31
N ILE A 20 -11.67 10.12 26.09
CA ILE A 20 -11.53 10.41 27.55
C ILE A 20 -12.35 9.61 28.60
N ALA A 21 -11.68 9.01 29.63
CA ALA A 21 -11.77 9.29 31.10
C ALA A 21 -10.91 8.27 31.95
N PRO A 22 -10.68 8.41 33.29
CA PRO A 22 -9.35 8.65 33.92
C PRO A 22 -8.89 7.57 34.95
N PRO A 23 -7.73 7.74 35.64
CA PRO A 23 -6.91 6.64 36.18
C PRO A 23 -7.01 6.43 37.70
N GLY A 24 -6.61 5.24 38.17
CA GLY A 24 -6.43 4.97 39.60
C GLY A 24 -5.65 3.67 39.89
N SER A 25 -4.53 3.85 40.61
CA SER A 25 -3.82 2.85 41.44
C SER A 25 -3.27 1.57 40.81
N LEU A 26 -2.10 1.67 40.16
CA LEU A 26 -1.14 0.56 39.99
C LEU A 26 0.34 1.05 39.95
N LEU A 27 0.59 2.26 40.48
CA LEU A 27 1.83 3.01 40.28
C LEU A 27 2.96 2.69 41.28
N LEU A 28 2.72 1.82 42.27
CA LEU A 28 3.70 1.52 43.34
C LEU A 28 4.37 0.14 43.23
N LEU A 29 3.90 -0.75 42.34
CA LEU A 29 4.57 -2.03 42.05
C LEU A 29 5.56 -1.95 40.87
N CYS A 30 5.53 -0.87 40.09
CA CYS A 30 6.40 -0.69 38.93
C CYS A 30 7.80 -0.17 39.29
N LEU A 31 7.98 0.56 40.39
CA LEU A 31 9.26 1.22 40.71
C LEU A 31 10.35 0.23 41.18
N SER A 32 10.00 -0.87 41.84
CA SER A 32 10.96 -1.91 42.26
C SER A 32 11.36 -2.85 41.12
N CYS A 33 10.49 -3.07 40.12
CA CYS A 33 10.85 -3.79 38.89
C CYS A 33 11.76 -2.95 37.98
N ILE A 34 11.59 -1.62 37.98
CA ILE A 34 12.42 -0.70 37.18
C ILE A 34 13.87 -0.66 37.67
N THR A 35 14.11 -0.74 38.98
CA THR A 35 15.49 -0.79 39.53
C THR A 35 16.18 -2.13 39.26
N PHE A 36 15.43 -3.23 39.21
CA PHE A 36 15.96 -4.55 38.84
C PHE A 36 16.28 -4.62 37.33
N LEU A 37 15.47 -4.00 36.47
CA LEU A 37 15.70 -3.88 35.03
C LEU A 37 16.86 -2.93 34.68
N TRP A 38 17.25 -2.02 35.57
CA TRP A 38 18.34 -1.06 35.36
C TRP A 38 19.72 -1.74 35.25
N LYS A 39 19.86 -3.00 35.70
CA LYS A 39 21.12 -3.75 35.69
C LYS A 39 21.39 -4.59 34.43
N MET A 40 20.48 -4.65 33.46
CA MET A 40 20.67 -5.44 32.24
C MET A 40 20.86 -4.55 31.00
N LYS A 41 22.12 -4.16 30.76
CA LYS A 41 22.61 -3.57 29.51
C LYS A 41 22.50 -4.60 28.37
N ILE A 42 21.34 -4.69 27.73
CA ILE A 42 21.22 -5.26 26.38
C ILE A 42 21.55 -4.15 25.39
N LYS A 43 22.58 -4.39 24.57
CA LYS A 43 23.18 -3.45 23.60
C LYS A 43 22.12 -2.59 22.86
N ASN A 44 22.23 -1.27 23.04
CA ASN A 44 21.67 -0.20 22.20
C ASN A 44 20.14 -0.02 22.08
N ARG A 45 19.31 -0.47 23.03
CA ARG A 45 17.92 0.05 23.15
C ARG A 45 17.64 0.46 24.60
N SER A 46 17.16 1.68 24.81
CA SER A 46 16.74 2.12 26.14
C SER A 46 15.55 1.29 26.62
N ILE A 47 15.45 1.05 27.93
CA ILE A 47 14.28 0.37 28.53
C ILE A 47 12.97 1.10 28.15
N SER A 48 13.02 2.43 28.04
CA SER A 48 11.90 3.24 27.56
C SER A 48 11.49 2.91 26.12
N SER A 49 12.45 2.63 25.23
CA SER A 49 12.19 2.22 23.85
C SER A 49 11.57 0.83 23.78
N LEU A 50 12.05 -0.12 24.60
CA LEU A 50 11.47 -1.46 24.68
C LEU A 50 10.04 -1.45 25.23
N LEU A 51 9.79 -0.65 26.29
CA LEU A 51 8.46 -0.46 26.84
C LEU A 51 7.52 0.20 25.82
N ALA A 52 7.97 1.25 25.14
CA ALA A 52 7.20 1.92 24.09
C ALA A 52 6.87 0.96 22.94
N GLN A 53 7.84 0.14 22.50
CA GLN A 53 7.62 -0.89 21.49
C GLN A 53 6.60 -1.94 21.97
N TYR A 54 6.73 -2.44 23.20
CA TYR A 54 5.78 -3.40 23.77
C TYR A 54 4.36 -2.84 23.85
N VAL A 55 4.20 -1.62 24.36
CA VAL A 55 2.89 -0.93 24.44
C VAL A 55 2.32 -0.71 23.04
N ALA A 56 3.13 -0.28 22.08
CA ALA A 56 2.71 -0.11 20.70
C ALA A 56 2.23 -1.43 20.07
N VAL A 57 2.98 -2.52 20.25
CA VAL A 57 2.59 -3.85 19.76
C VAL A 57 1.27 -4.30 20.41
N LYS A 58 1.12 -4.15 21.74
CA LYS A 58 -0.12 -4.51 22.44
C LYS A 58 -1.30 -3.66 21.99
N ALA A 59 -1.11 -2.36 21.76
CA ALA A 59 -2.14 -1.47 21.23
C ALA A 59 -2.57 -1.89 19.82
N VAL A 60 -1.63 -2.23 18.93
CA VAL A 60 -1.91 -2.75 17.59
C VAL A 60 -2.67 -4.08 17.66
N CYS A 61 -2.24 -5.03 18.50
CA CYS A 61 -2.95 -6.29 18.68
C CYS A 61 -4.38 -6.10 19.21
N TRP A 62 -4.58 -5.20 20.17
CA TRP A 62 -5.90 -4.88 20.71
C TRP A 62 -6.80 -4.23 19.65
N LEU A 63 -6.30 -3.24 18.91
CA LEU A 63 -7.02 -2.63 17.79
C LEU A 63 -7.36 -3.69 16.73
N GLY A 64 -6.40 -4.55 16.38
CA GLY A 64 -6.58 -5.65 15.43
C GLY A 64 -7.70 -6.60 15.85
N ASN A 65 -7.69 -7.06 17.11
CA ASN A 65 -8.75 -7.93 17.65
C ASN A 65 -10.12 -7.24 17.64
N ARG A 66 -10.17 -5.96 18.00
CA ARG A 66 -11.42 -5.18 17.93
C ARG A 66 -11.95 -5.09 16.50
N GLN A 67 -11.08 -4.84 15.53
CA GLN A 67 -11.48 -4.78 14.11
C GLN A 67 -11.90 -6.15 13.58
N ARG A 68 -11.19 -7.22 13.98
CA ARG A 68 -11.57 -8.60 13.64
C ARG A 68 -12.95 -8.94 14.18
N ASN A 69 -13.23 -8.67 15.45
CA ASN A 69 -14.54 -8.93 16.05
C ASN A 69 -15.66 -8.14 15.35
N ARG A 70 -15.37 -6.91 14.94
CA ARG A 70 -16.31 -6.10 14.15
C ARG A 70 -16.56 -6.70 12.78
N LEU A 71 -15.50 -7.12 12.09
CA LEU A 71 -15.60 -7.78 10.78
C LEU A 71 -16.40 -9.08 10.88
N GLU A 72 -16.13 -9.91 11.89
CA GLU A 72 -16.89 -11.14 12.18
C GLU A 72 -18.36 -10.87 12.50
N ALA A 73 -18.67 -9.77 13.20
CA ALA A 73 -20.06 -9.36 13.42
C ALA A 73 -20.73 -8.87 12.14
N ASP A 74 -20.00 -8.11 11.30
CA ASP A 74 -20.50 -7.60 10.03
C ASP A 74 -20.74 -8.73 9.01
N THR A 75 -19.95 -9.81 9.04
CA THR A 75 -20.12 -10.96 8.13
C THR A 75 -21.28 -11.89 8.51
N ARG A 76 -21.85 -11.78 9.71
CA ARG A 76 -23.05 -12.54 10.11
C ARG A 76 -24.33 -12.07 9.44
N ASP A 77 -24.37 -10.80 9.03
CA ASP A 77 -25.52 -10.18 8.39
C ASP A 77 -25.05 -9.12 7.37
N ILE A 78 -24.52 -9.63 6.26
CA ILE A 78 -23.90 -8.81 5.21
C ILE A 78 -24.94 -7.92 4.53
N GLN A 79 -26.16 -8.41 4.33
CA GLN A 79 -27.22 -7.66 3.66
C GLN A 79 -27.56 -6.38 4.41
N ARG A 80 -27.79 -6.48 5.73
CA ARG A 80 -28.04 -5.30 6.57
C ARG A 80 -26.85 -4.34 6.55
N VAL A 81 -25.61 -4.84 6.67
CA VAL A 81 -24.40 -3.99 6.69
C VAL A 81 -24.19 -3.26 5.37
N GLN A 82 -24.47 -3.91 4.24
CA GLN A 82 -24.41 -3.31 2.91
C GLN A 82 -25.48 -2.24 2.72
N GLN A 83 -26.73 -2.50 3.13
CA GLN A 83 -27.80 -1.50 3.08
C GLN A 83 -27.48 -0.30 3.99
N GLU A 84 -27.02 -0.52 5.23
CA GLU A 84 -26.56 0.56 6.12
C GLU A 84 -25.46 1.41 5.47
N THR A 85 -24.50 0.74 4.82
CA THR A 85 -23.36 1.40 4.15
C THR A 85 -23.84 2.25 2.97
N LEU A 86 -24.74 1.71 2.15
CA LEU A 86 -25.37 2.41 1.03
C LEU A 86 -26.14 3.63 1.52
N LEU A 87 -27.11 3.45 2.42
CA LEU A 87 -27.97 4.54 2.90
C LEU A 87 -27.18 5.65 3.59
N LYS A 88 -26.13 5.29 4.34
CA LYS A 88 -25.21 6.26 4.93
C LYS A 88 -24.50 7.12 3.87
N ARG A 89 -24.06 6.51 2.76
CA ARG A 89 -23.41 7.21 1.64
C ARG A 89 -24.40 8.09 0.88
N LEU A 90 -25.58 7.58 0.55
CA LEU A 90 -26.65 8.33 -0.12
C LEU A 90 -27.04 9.56 0.70
N LYS A 91 -27.28 9.38 2.01
CA LYS A 91 -27.59 10.49 2.93
C LYS A 91 -26.47 11.54 2.99
N LYS A 92 -25.21 11.09 3.04
CA LYS A 92 -24.05 12.00 3.09
C LYS A 92 -23.90 12.84 1.82
N HIS A 93 -24.29 12.29 0.68
CA HIS A 93 -24.09 12.89 -0.64
C HIS A 93 -25.40 13.37 -1.29
N SER A 94 -26.51 13.41 -0.56
CA SER A 94 -27.83 13.76 -1.09
C SER A 94 -27.93 15.18 -1.63
N ASN A 95 -27.16 16.10 -1.05
CA ASN A 95 -27.17 17.52 -1.44
C ASN A 95 -26.25 17.83 -2.62
N THR A 96 -25.53 16.83 -3.15
CA THR A 96 -24.67 17.00 -4.31
C THR A 96 -25.50 17.12 -5.59
N VAL A 97 -24.92 17.64 -6.67
CA VAL A 97 -25.60 17.71 -7.97
C VAL A 97 -26.07 16.33 -8.42
N HIS A 98 -25.19 15.32 -8.32
CA HIS A 98 -25.52 13.94 -8.62
C HIS A 98 -26.59 13.37 -7.67
N GLY A 99 -26.47 13.64 -6.37
CA GLY A 99 -27.43 13.17 -5.38
C GLY A 99 -28.84 13.75 -5.57
N LYS A 100 -28.94 15.00 -6.05
CA LYS A 100 -30.23 15.61 -6.43
C LYS A 100 -30.78 15.03 -7.73
N GLN A 101 -29.92 14.80 -8.73
CA GLN A 101 -30.32 14.21 -10.01
C GLN A 101 -30.97 12.82 -9.85
N TYR A 102 -30.46 12.02 -8.91
CA TYR A 102 -30.97 10.66 -8.63
C TYR A 102 -31.82 10.59 -7.35
N GLU A 103 -32.27 11.74 -6.84
CA GLU A 103 -33.17 11.84 -5.69
C GLU A 103 -32.73 11.01 -4.46
N PHE A 104 -31.45 11.04 -4.09
CA PHE A 104 -30.91 10.20 -3.00
C PHE A 104 -31.64 10.35 -1.66
N THR A 105 -32.40 11.44 -1.44
CA THR A 105 -33.23 11.65 -0.26
C THR A 105 -34.46 10.74 -0.18
N SER A 106 -35.01 10.30 -1.32
CA SER A 106 -36.21 9.47 -1.39
C SER A 106 -35.90 7.98 -1.20
N ILE A 107 -34.66 7.57 -1.46
CA ILE A 107 -34.21 6.16 -1.39
C ILE A 107 -34.13 5.67 0.06
N ARG A 108 -34.76 4.52 0.35
CA ARG A 108 -34.85 3.92 1.70
C ARG A 108 -34.22 2.53 1.83
N ASP A 109 -33.96 1.87 0.71
CA ASP A 109 -33.43 0.52 0.65
C ASP A 109 -32.63 0.31 -0.64
N THR A 110 -31.99 -0.86 -0.71
CA THR A 110 -31.13 -1.24 -1.82
C THR A 110 -31.89 -1.44 -3.13
N GLU A 111 -33.13 -1.94 -3.06
CA GLU A 111 -33.95 -2.22 -4.25
C GLU A 111 -34.38 -0.92 -4.93
N THR A 112 -34.87 0.04 -4.15
CA THR A 112 -35.20 1.40 -4.62
C THR A 112 -33.97 2.08 -5.23
N PHE A 113 -32.78 1.88 -4.66
CA PHE A 113 -31.54 2.41 -5.24
C PHE A 113 -31.26 1.79 -6.62
N GLN A 114 -31.37 0.46 -6.74
CA GLN A 114 -31.13 -0.25 -8.00
C GLN A 114 -32.16 0.12 -9.09
N GLN A 115 -33.40 0.44 -8.72
CA GLN A 115 -34.42 0.90 -9.67
C GLN A 115 -34.18 2.34 -10.13
N ASN A 116 -33.74 3.22 -9.22
CA ASN A 116 -33.58 4.65 -9.50
C ASN A 116 -32.22 5.00 -10.13
N HIS A 117 -31.18 4.20 -9.88
CA HIS A 117 -29.84 4.46 -10.37
C HIS A 117 -29.40 3.37 -11.35
N PRO A 118 -29.13 3.71 -12.63
CA PRO A 118 -28.71 2.72 -13.62
C PRO A 118 -27.32 2.15 -13.29
N ILE A 119 -26.98 1.02 -13.90
CA ILE A 119 -25.58 0.58 -13.98
C ILE A 119 -24.84 1.54 -14.90
N THR A 120 -23.70 2.04 -14.45
CA THR A 120 -22.95 3.10 -15.12
C THR A 120 -21.48 2.76 -15.26
N ASP A 121 -20.88 3.22 -16.34
CA ASP A 121 -19.43 3.19 -16.56
C ASP A 121 -18.81 4.58 -16.34
N TYR A 122 -17.49 4.70 -16.54
CA TYR A 122 -16.77 5.95 -16.31
C TYR A 122 -17.33 7.15 -17.11
N ASP A 123 -17.76 6.93 -18.35
CA ASP A 123 -18.30 7.96 -19.24
C ASP A 123 -19.51 8.69 -18.62
N HIS A 124 -20.27 8.00 -17.77
CA HIS A 124 -21.36 8.60 -17.01
C HIS A 124 -20.87 9.71 -16.06
N TYR A 125 -19.70 9.50 -15.45
CA TYR A 125 -19.13 10.37 -14.43
C TYR A 125 -18.21 11.46 -15.00
N GLU A 126 -17.75 11.32 -16.24
CA GLU A 126 -16.72 12.18 -16.85
C GLU A 126 -17.04 13.67 -16.68
N LYS A 127 -18.23 14.11 -17.11
CA LYS A 127 -18.63 15.53 -17.02
C LYS A 127 -18.64 16.07 -15.59
N PHE A 128 -19.04 15.25 -14.63
CA PHE A 128 -19.02 15.64 -13.24
C PHE A 128 -17.58 15.72 -12.70
N VAL A 129 -16.71 14.78 -13.09
CA VAL A 129 -15.28 14.80 -12.76
C VAL A 129 -14.62 16.07 -13.31
N GLU A 130 -14.96 16.50 -14.53
CA GLU A 130 -14.42 17.74 -15.09
C GLU A 130 -14.82 18.99 -14.30
N ARG A 131 -16.08 19.06 -13.86
CA ARG A 131 -16.59 20.14 -13.01
C ARG A 131 -15.85 20.19 -11.67
N VAL A 132 -15.72 19.04 -11.04
CA VAL A 132 -14.93 18.88 -9.81
C VAL A 132 -13.48 19.32 -10.02
N ALA A 133 -12.87 18.92 -11.14
CA ALA A 133 -11.50 19.30 -11.46
C ALA A 133 -11.37 20.83 -11.56
N LYS A 134 -12.32 21.51 -12.21
CA LYS A 134 -12.38 22.99 -12.28
C LYS A 134 -12.59 23.70 -10.92
N GLY A 135 -12.68 22.94 -9.83
CA GLY A 135 -12.82 23.46 -8.47
C GLY A 135 -14.28 23.54 -8.00
N GLU A 136 -15.24 23.09 -8.80
CA GLU A 136 -16.64 23.05 -8.40
C GLU A 136 -16.84 22.03 -7.27
N GLN A 137 -17.49 22.46 -6.19
CA GLN A 137 -17.72 21.64 -5.01
C GLN A 137 -19.14 21.07 -5.00
N ASN A 138 -19.39 20.02 -4.21
CA ASN A 138 -20.70 19.38 -4.09
C ASN A 138 -21.28 18.85 -5.42
N VAL A 139 -20.43 18.40 -6.35
CA VAL A 139 -20.89 17.85 -7.63
C VAL A 139 -21.22 16.35 -7.50
N LEU A 140 -20.23 15.50 -7.24
CA LEU A 140 -20.41 14.05 -6.98
C LEU A 140 -20.34 13.70 -5.49
N ILE A 141 -19.43 14.36 -4.78
CA ILE A 141 -19.20 14.15 -3.35
C ILE A 141 -19.34 15.49 -2.62
N SER A 142 -19.77 15.42 -1.37
CA SER A 142 -19.94 16.59 -0.49
C SER A 142 -18.64 17.04 0.17
N GLU A 143 -17.60 16.22 0.09
CA GLU A 143 -16.27 16.53 0.60
C GLU A 143 -15.44 17.22 -0.48
N LYS A 144 -14.49 18.07 -0.09
CA LYS A 144 -13.54 18.67 -1.04
C LYS A 144 -12.59 17.58 -1.54
N PRO A 145 -12.59 17.25 -2.85
CA PRO A 145 -11.63 16.29 -3.39
C PRO A 145 -10.22 16.89 -3.32
N LEU A 146 -9.23 16.04 -3.06
CA LEU A 146 -7.83 16.46 -3.08
C LEU A 146 -7.42 16.73 -4.55
N ILE A 147 -7.06 17.99 -4.81
CA ILE A 147 -6.88 18.69 -6.11
C ILE A 147 -5.79 18.10 -7.04
N LEU A 148 -5.16 16.99 -6.68
CA LEU A 148 -3.92 16.49 -7.29
C LEU A 148 -4.06 16.16 -8.80
N LEU A 149 -5.22 15.64 -9.22
CA LEU A 149 -5.46 15.31 -10.64
C LEU A 149 -5.75 16.56 -11.50
N TYR A 150 -6.37 17.60 -10.95
CA TYR A 150 -6.58 18.88 -11.65
C TYR A 150 -5.24 19.55 -11.96
N VAL A 151 -4.32 19.56 -10.99
CA VAL A 151 -2.96 20.07 -11.20
C VAL A 151 -2.25 19.26 -12.29
N MET A 152 -2.42 17.94 -12.31
CA MET A 152 -1.80 17.07 -13.32
C MET A 152 -2.35 17.33 -14.73
N ARG A 153 -3.68 17.48 -14.89
CA ARG A 153 -4.30 17.80 -16.20
C ARG A 153 -3.95 19.20 -16.69
N GLN A 154 -3.80 20.18 -15.79
CA GLN A 154 -3.30 21.51 -16.16
C GLN A 154 -1.83 21.51 -16.57
N ALA A 155 -1.00 20.72 -15.88
CA ALA A 155 0.43 20.62 -16.19
C ALA A 155 0.70 19.83 -17.47
N PHE A 156 -0.15 18.84 -17.82
CA PHE A 156 0.06 17.95 -18.95
C PHE A 156 -1.21 17.75 -19.80
N PRO A 157 -1.68 18.79 -20.52
CA PRO A 157 -2.93 18.72 -21.29
C PRO A 157 -2.93 17.67 -22.42
N ALA A 158 -1.75 17.21 -22.86
CA ALA A 158 -1.59 16.18 -23.90
C ALA A 158 -1.87 14.73 -23.42
N THR A 159 -2.07 14.48 -22.12
CA THR A 159 -2.30 13.12 -21.59
C THR A 159 -3.72 12.59 -21.84
N GLY A 160 -4.60 13.35 -22.50
CA GLY A 160 -5.97 12.93 -22.82
C GLY A 160 -6.10 11.79 -23.85
N CYS A 161 -5.00 11.31 -24.43
CA CYS A 161 -5.03 10.35 -25.55
C CYS A 161 -4.44 8.95 -25.25
N LEU A 162 -3.95 8.66 -24.05
CA LEU A 162 -3.20 7.43 -23.79
C LEU A 162 -3.99 6.40 -22.97
N GLN A 163 -4.80 5.60 -23.68
CA GLN A 163 -5.44 4.32 -23.30
C GLN A 163 -6.96 4.34 -23.03
N LYS A 164 -7.73 4.06 -24.08
CA LYS A 164 -9.19 3.90 -24.10
C LYS A 164 -9.75 2.67 -23.34
N SER A 165 -9.09 2.17 -22.30
CA SER A 165 -9.62 0.99 -21.56
C SER A 165 -9.21 0.88 -20.08
N SER A 166 -8.40 1.77 -19.51
CA SER A 166 -8.04 1.69 -18.07
C SER A 166 -7.69 3.05 -17.47
N PHE A 167 -8.63 3.99 -17.47
CA PHE A 167 -8.53 5.23 -16.69
C PHE A 167 -9.59 5.25 -15.58
N THR A 168 -9.30 4.56 -14.49
CA THR A 168 -10.09 4.67 -13.26
C THR A 168 -9.59 5.87 -12.45
N HIS A 169 -10.37 6.96 -12.51
CA HIS A 169 -10.09 8.23 -11.86
C HIS A 169 -10.48 8.23 -10.37
N LEU A 170 -9.61 8.83 -9.56
CA LEU A 170 -9.62 8.88 -8.10
C LEU A 170 -10.90 9.48 -7.50
N PHE A 171 -11.65 8.69 -6.73
CA PHE A 171 -12.62 9.17 -5.73
C PHE A 171 -12.13 8.88 -4.31
N PHE A 172 -11.32 9.79 -3.74
CA PHE A 172 -10.89 9.66 -2.35
C PHE A 172 -11.91 10.26 -1.38
N VAL A 173 -12.77 9.40 -0.83
CA VAL A 173 -13.50 9.62 0.43
C VAL A 173 -12.61 9.17 1.58
N ARG A 174 -12.33 10.05 2.56
CA ARG A 174 -11.88 9.90 3.98
C ARG A 174 -11.17 8.62 4.50
N VAL A 175 -10.73 7.73 3.63
CA VAL A 175 -9.83 6.60 3.82
C VAL A 175 -8.53 7.06 3.19
N ARG A 176 -7.43 6.96 3.93
CA ARG A 176 -6.09 7.35 3.45
C ARG A 176 -5.85 6.81 2.03
N GLN A 177 -5.14 7.60 1.23
CA GLN A 177 -4.86 7.34 -0.18
C GLN A 177 -4.55 5.86 -0.43
N VAL A 178 -5.20 5.24 -1.42
CA VAL A 178 -4.91 3.91 -1.94
C VAL A 178 -4.84 4.06 -3.46
N GLY A 179 -3.62 4.08 -3.97
CA GLY A 179 -3.27 4.31 -5.37
C GLY A 179 -1.75 4.20 -5.51
N PRO A 180 -1.18 4.19 -6.73
CA PRO A 180 0.24 3.98 -6.95
C PRO A 180 1.16 4.99 -6.24
N ASN A 181 0.61 6.16 -5.86
CA ASN A 181 1.34 7.27 -5.21
C ASN A 181 0.80 7.66 -3.83
N SER A 182 0.13 6.74 -3.12
CA SER A 182 -0.56 6.98 -1.84
C SER A 182 0.33 7.38 -0.64
N SER A 183 1.65 7.33 -0.79
CA SER A 183 2.61 7.51 0.31
C SER A 183 3.74 8.46 -0.08
N THR A 184 3.59 9.74 0.26
CA THR A 184 4.68 10.72 0.16
C THR A 184 5.44 10.77 1.50
N PRO A 185 6.71 11.21 1.51
CA PRO A 185 7.41 11.52 2.76
C PRO A 185 6.60 12.47 3.63
N ALA A 186 5.87 13.42 3.02
CA ALA A 186 4.99 14.34 3.74
C ALA A 186 3.86 13.63 4.50
N SER A 187 3.27 12.57 3.95
CA SER A 187 2.18 11.81 4.61
C SER A 187 2.67 10.74 5.59
N SER A 188 3.94 10.33 5.51
CA SER A 188 4.48 9.15 6.22
C SER A 188 5.74 9.40 7.04
N LYS A 189 6.10 10.66 7.35
CA LYS A 189 7.31 11.04 8.12
C LYS A 189 7.55 10.18 9.37
N HIS A 190 6.47 9.86 10.09
CA HIS A 190 6.52 9.12 11.35
C HIS A 190 6.82 7.62 11.17
N MET A 191 6.72 7.06 9.97
CA MET A 191 6.95 5.64 9.69
C MET A 191 8.24 5.38 8.90
N LEU A 192 8.95 6.43 8.48
CA LEU A 192 10.20 6.30 7.71
C LEU A 192 11.27 5.48 8.45
N HIS A 193 11.26 5.52 9.78
CA HIS A 193 12.19 4.75 10.61
C HIS A 193 11.98 3.23 10.57
N LEU A 194 10.87 2.75 9.99
CA LEU A 194 10.58 1.32 9.80
C LEU A 194 11.19 0.77 8.50
N TYR A 195 11.65 1.63 7.61
CA TYR A 195 12.18 1.26 6.30
C TYR A 195 13.69 1.51 6.24
N THR A 196 14.39 0.72 5.43
CA THR A 196 15.82 0.93 5.14
C THR A 196 16.05 2.15 4.25
N THR A 197 15.04 2.58 3.49
CA THR A 197 15.14 3.70 2.57
C THR A 197 15.02 5.05 3.30
N PRO A 198 16.05 5.92 3.23
CA PRO A 198 15.99 7.23 3.85
C PRO A 198 15.10 8.23 3.09
N ALA A 199 14.65 9.26 3.82
CA ALA A 199 13.73 10.30 3.33
C ALA A 199 14.13 11.00 2.00
N PRO A 200 15.43 11.32 1.74
CA PRO A 200 15.82 12.01 0.52
C PRO A 200 15.57 11.23 -0.77
N ILE A 201 15.60 9.89 -0.71
CA ILE A 201 15.44 9.03 -1.90
C ILE A 201 14.04 9.18 -2.51
N TYR A 202 13.03 9.49 -1.69
CA TYR A 202 11.67 9.73 -2.16
C TYR A 202 11.48 11.05 -2.93
N GLN A 203 12.52 11.87 -3.03
CA GLN A 203 12.52 13.08 -3.86
C GLN A 203 13.09 12.82 -5.26
N VAL A 204 13.66 11.64 -5.49
CA VAL A 204 14.19 11.21 -6.78
C VAL A 204 13.03 10.84 -7.70
N LEU A 205 13.01 11.42 -8.90
CA LEU A 205 11.92 11.24 -9.86
C LEU A 205 12.23 10.15 -10.90
N ASN A 206 13.51 9.81 -11.09
CA ASN A 206 13.93 8.77 -12.02
C ASN A 206 13.72 7.39 -11.39
N GLU A 207 12.95 6.53 -12.05
CA GLU A 207 12.61 5.19 -11.54
C GLU A 207 13.84 4.28 -11.40
N ARG A 208 14.74 4.30 -12.40
CA ARG A 208 15.98 3.49 -12.39
C ARG A 208 16.85 3.88 -11.20
N ASP A 209 17.09 5.18 -11.03
CA ASP A 209 17.93 5.70 -9.96
C ASP A 209 17.29 5.44 -8.58
N THR A 210 15.97 5.58 -8.48
CA THR A 210 15.21 5.30 -7.25
C THR A 210 15.27 3.82 -6.88
N LEU A 211 15.07 2.92 -7.85
CA LEU A 211 15.16 1.47 -7.64
C LEU A 211 16.56 1.05 -7.21
N TYR A 212 17.59 1.58 -7.86
CA TYR A 212 18.98 1.37 -7.48
C TYR A 212 19.25 1.83 -6.04
N LEU A 213 18.81 3.04 -5.69
CA LEU A 213 18.97 3.60 -4.36
C LEU A 213 18.23 2.78 -3.29
N HIS A 214 17.01 2.29 -3.57
CA HIS A 214 16.30 1.37 -2.68
C HIS A 214 17.07 0.06 -2.45
N LEU A 215 17.59 -0.54 -3.53
CA LEU A 215 18.40 -1.75 -3.45
C LEU A 215 19.68 -1.52 -2.65
N LEU A 216 20.39 -0.43 -2.91
CA LEU A 216 21.62 -0.08 -2.20
C LEU A 216 21.41 -0.02 -0.69
N PHE A 217 20.39 0.72 -0.24
CA PHE A 217 20.08 0.82 1.19
C PHE A 217 19.53 -0.48 1.78
N GLY A 218 18.80 -1.29 1.00
CA GLY A 218 18.38 -2.63 1.40
C GLY A 218 19.54 -3.60 1.57
N LEU A 219 20.51 -3.59 0.66
CA LEU A 219 21.70 -4.46 0.70
C LEU A 219 22.60 -4.14 1.88
N LYS A 220 22.67 -2.86 2.28
CA LYS A 220 23.41 -2.41 3.47
C LYS A 220 22.82 -2.95 4.78
N ASP A 221 21.53 -3.23 4.83
CA ASP A 221 20.91 -3.77 6.04
C ASP A 221 21.01 -5.30 6.05
N HIS A 222 21.89 -5.85 6.89
CA HIS A 222 22.02 -7.29 7.09
C HIS A 222 20.79 -7.92 7.75
N TYR A 223 20.02 -7.14 8.52
CA TYR A 223 18.90 -7.59 9.35
C TYR A 223 17.53 -7.32 8.70
N LEU A 224 17.50 -7.11 7.37
CA LEU A 224 16.27 -6.87 6.64
C LEU A 224 15.27 -8.02 6.87
N GLY A 225 14.17 -7.72 7.55
CA GLY A 225 13.16 -8.73 7.92
C GLY A 225 12.05 -8.94 6.89
N MET A 226 11.86 -8.00 5.97
CA MET A 226 10.73 -8.01 5.03
C MET A 226 11.08 -7.28 3.73
N LEU A 227 10.70 -7.88 2.60
CA LEU A 227 10.64 -7.21 1.30
C LEU A 227 9.20 -6.81 1.03
N GLU A 228 8.93 -5.55 0.72
CA GLU A 228 7.56 -5.04 0.72
C GLU A 228 7.25 -4.23 -0.53
N SER A 229 6.44 -4.72 -1.47
CA SER A 229 6.01 -3.91 -2.61
C SER A 229 4.51 -3.94 -2.85
N ASN A 230 3.93 -2.88 -3.43
CA ASN A 230 2.55 -2.96 -3.92
C ASN A 230 2.39 -4.13 -4.90
N PHE A 231 3.35 -4.33 -5.79
CA PHE A 231 3.30 -5.36 -6.82
C PHE A 231 4.60 -6.16 -6.88
N SER A 232 4.48 -7.47 -7.10
CA SER A 232 5.61 -8.39 -7.18
C SER A 232 6.55 -8.04 -8.32
N SER A 233 6.04 -7.46 -9.42
CA SER A 233 6.84 -6.98 -10.55
C SER A 233 7.96 -6.04 -10.13
N THR A 234 7.71 -5.11 -9.20
CA THR A 234 8.75 -4.19 -8.69
C THR A 234 9.89 -4.95 -8.02
N ILE A 235 9.58 -5.92 -7.17
CA ILE A 235 10.60 -6.72 -6.45
C ILE A 235 11.38 -7.55 -7.46
N PHE A 236 10.69 -8.13 -8.44
CA PHE A 236 11.31 -8.88 -9.52
C PHE A 236 12.28 -8.00 -10.33
N TYR A 237 11.85 -6.82 -10.76
CA TYR A 237 12.71 -5.90 -11.48
C TYR A 237 13.86 -5.36 -10.63
N ALA A 238 13.68 -5.25 -9.31
CA ALA A 238 14.76 -4.91 -8.38
C ALA A 238 15.87 -5.98 -8.40
N PHE A 239 15.51 -7.25 -8.25
CA PHE A 239 16.49 -8.34 -8.36
C PHE A 239 17.09 -8.45 -9.76
N ARG A 240 16.30 -8.22 -10.82
CA ARG A 240 16.83 -8.24 -12.18
C ARG A 240 17.83 -7.12 -12.42
N ALA A 241 17.54 -5.91 -11.95
CA ALA A 241 18.46 -4.79 -12.00
C ALA A 241 19.75 -5.09 -11.23
N LEU A 242 19.64 -5.69 -10.05
CA LEU A 242 20.79 -6.12 -9.25
C LEU A 242 21.69 -7.12 -10.00
N GLN A 243 21.08 -8.09 -10.68
CA GLN A 243 21.81 -9.08 -11.48
C GLN A 243 22.55 -8.44 -12.65
N VAL A 244 21.90 -7.53 -13.37
CA VAL A 244 22.51 -6.80 -14.51
C VAL A 244 23.68 -5.94 -14.02
N LEU A 245 23.48 -5.17 -12.95
CA LEU A 245 24.52 -4.31 -12.37
C LEU A 245 25.74 -5.10 -11.93
N TYR A 246 25.54 -6.25 -11.29
CA TYR A 246 26.65 -7.12 -10.90
C TYR A 246 27.40 -7.70 -12.11
N SER A 247 26.66 -8.09 -13.16
CA SER A 247 27.26 -8.65 -14.38
C SER A 247 28.11 -7.63 -15.13
N GLU A 248 27.71 -6.35 -15.11
CA GLU A 248 28.41 -5.26 -15.80
C GLU A 248 29.58 -4.69 -15.00
N GLN A 249 29.42 -4.53 -13.68
CA GLN A 249 30.40 -3.80 -12.85
C GLN A 249 31.26 -4.71 -11.96
N GLY A 250 30.93 -6.02 -11.86
CA GLY A 250 31.62 -6.97 -10.99
C GLY A 250 31.48 -6.67 -9.50
N SER A 251 30.68 -5.67 -9.11
CA SER A 251 30.47 -5.26 -7.72
C SER A 251 28.98 -5.15 -7.41
N PRO A 252 28.52 -5.64 -6.24
CA PRO A 252 27.14 -5.48 -5.79
C PRO A 252 26.81 -4.03 -5.41
N ILE A 253 27.83 -3.21 -5.12
CA ILE A 253 27.71 -1.79 -4.79
C ILE A 253 28.69 -1.02 -5.68
N PRO A 254 28.23 -0.45 -6.80
CA PRO A 254 29.13 0.26 -7.69
C PRO A 254 29.60 1.58 -7.05
N ILE A 255 30.92 1.81 -7.11
CA ILE A 255 31.61 2.97 -6.50
C ILE A 255 31.26 4.27 -7.25
N ASN A 256 30.79 4.18 -8.50
CA ASN A 256 30.40 5.33 -9.31
C ASN A 256 29.14 4.99 -10.13
N SER A 257 27.98 5.14 -9.52
CA SER A 257 26.70 4.69 -10.10
C SER A 257 26.14 5.61 -11.20
N GLY A 258 26.84 6.70 -11.57
CA GLY A 258 26.42 7.61 -12.64
C GLY A 258 25.04 8.25 -12.43
N LEU A 259 24.58 8.33 -11.18
CA LEU A 259 23.22 8.79 -10.85
C LEU A 259 23.10 10.29 -11.12
N ASN A 260 22.08 10.69 -11.86
CA ASN A 260 21.79 12.10 -12.11
C ASN A 260 20.84 12.65 -11.04
N LEU A 261 21.39 12.94 -9.86
CA LEU A 261 20.63 13.42 -8.71
C LEU A 261 20.84 14.93 -8.50
N LYS A 262 19.82 15.58 -7.92
CA LYS A 262 19.95 16.96 -7.46
C LYS A 262 21.00 17.04 -6.35
N ALA A 263 21.80 18.12 -6.34
CA ALA A 263 22.89 18.32 -5.38
C ALA A 263 22.45 18.17 -3.90
N GLU A 264 21.26 18.65 -3.57
CA GLU A 264 20.67 18.51 -2.22
C GLU A 264 20.49 17.05 -1.81
N VAL A 265 20.02 16.20 -2.74
CA VAL A 265 19.81 14.77 -2.50
C VAL A 265 21.17 14.07 -2.39
N CYS A 266 22.14 14.39 -3.26
CA CYS A 266 23.50 13.86 -3.15
C CYS A 266 24.12 14.14 -1.78
N CYS A 267 24.12 15.41 -1.35
CA CYS A 267 24.69 15.81 -0.06
C CYS A 267 24.01 15.10 1.12
N ALA A 268 22.69 14.89 1.05
CA ALA A 268 21.97 14.16 2.08
C ALA A 268 22.30 12.65 2.10
N LEU A 269 22.49 12.03 0.93
CA LEU A 269 22.84 10.61 0.80
C LEU A 269 24.29 10.34 1.22
N GLU A 270 25.24 11.19 0.84
CA GLU A 270 26.66 11.09 1.24
C GLU A 270 26.82 11.03 2.77
N LYS A 271 26.04 11.82 3.50
CA LYS A 271 26.02 11.80 4.98
C LYS A 271 25.56 10.45 5.57
N LEU A 272 24.75 9.70 4.83
CA LEU A 272 24.20 8.41 5.25
C LEU A 272 25.04 7.23 4.71
N MET A 273 25.83 7.46 3.67
CA MET A 273 26.65 6.47 3.01
C MET A 273 28.04 6.38 3.68
N LYS A 274 28.14 5.52 4.69
CA LYS A 274 29.43 5.04 5.19
C LYS A 274 29.89 3.81 4.40
N PRO A 275 31.17 3.75 3.97
CA PRO A 275 31.75 2.54 3.39
C PRO A 275 31.67 1.37 4.37
N ASP A 276 31.30 0.20 3.87
CA ASP A 276 31.23 -1.05 4.61
C ASP A 276 31.87 -2.16 3.77
N PRO A 277 33.21 -2.31 3.84
CA PRO A 277 33.94 -3.25 3.00
C PRO A 277 33.64 -4.71 3.34
N GLU A 278 33.33 -5.00 4.61
CA GLU A 278 32.96 -6.34 5.05
C GLU A 278 31.65 -6.77 4.41
N ARG A 279 30.62 -5.91 4.47
CA ARG A 279 29.34 -6.18 3.81
C ARG A 279 29.47 -6.27 2.30
N ALA A 280 30.29 -5.43 1.68
CA ALA A 280 30.54 -5.50 0.25
C ALA A 280 31.18 -6.84 -0.15
N ALA A 281 32.19 -7.31 0.58
CA ALA A 281 32.83 -8.60 0.34
C ALA A 281 31.87 -9.78 0.54
N GLU A 282 31.04 -9.73 1.59
CA GLU A 282 30.00 -10.73 1.84
C GLU A 282 29.03 -10.82 0.65
N LEU A 283 28.52 -9.67 0.19
CA LEU A 283 27.59 -9.62 -0.95
C LEU A 283 28.23 -10.16 -2.22
N THR A 284 29.46 -9.78 -2.54
CA THR A 284 30.19 -10.29 -3.71
C THR A 284 30.29 -11.81 -3.67
N ALA A 285 30.69 -12.39 -2.52
CA ALA A 285 30.80 -13.83 -2.36
C ALA A 285 29.45 -14.57 -2.50
N GLN A 286 28.32 -13.92 -2.19
CA GLN A 286 27.00 -14.52 -2.41
C GLN A 286 26.52 -14.40 -3.87
N PHE A 287 26.94 -13.36 -4.58
CA PHE A 287 26.55 -13.12 -5.97
C PHE A 287 27.33 -14.02 -6.93
N GLU A 288 28.60 -14.32 -6.62
CA GLU A 288 29.43 -15.31 -7.36
C GLU A 288 28.79 -16.69 -7.39
N LYS A 289 28.02 -17.05 -6.35
CA LYS A 289 27.27 -18.31 -6.27
C LYS A 289 26.00 -18.32 -7.13
N GLY A 290 25.71 -17.24 -7.85
CA GLY A 290 24.50 -17.05 -8.64
C GLY A 290 23.35 -16.40 -7.86
N PHE A 291 22.17 -16.31 -8.48
CA PHE A 291 21.02 -15.56 -7.96
C PHE A 291 19.86 -16.43 -7.45
N GLU A 292 19.96 -17.74 -7.61
CA GLU A 292 18.95 -18.67 -7.10
C GLU A 292 18.92 -18.65 -5.57
N GLY A 293 17.79 -18.34 -4.95
CA GLY A 293 17.63 -18.20 -3.50
C GLY A 293 18.41 -17.05 -2.88
N ILE A 294 18.87 -16.07 -3.69
CA ILE A 294 19.77 -15.02 -3.23
C ILE A 294 19.20 -14.20 -2.07
N ALA A 295 17.88 -13.96 -2.04
CA ALA A 295 17.25 -13.10 -1.04
C ALA A 295 17.54 -13.58 0.39
N PHE A 296 17.41 -14.88 0.65
CA PHE A 296 17.67 -15.45 1.97
C PHE A 296 19.18 -15.53 2.29
N ARG A 297 20.03 -15.65 1.27
CA ARG A 297 21.49 -15.66 1.46
C ARG A 297 22.05 -14.30 1.87
N ILE A 298 21.52 -13.22 1.29
CA ILE A 298 21.97 -11.86 1.58
C ILE A 298 21.23 -11.25 2.78
N TRP A 299 20.02 -11.72 3.07
CA TRP A 299 19.23 -11.35 4.24
C TRP A 299 18.79 -12.60 5.02
N PRO A 300 19.65 -13.13 5.92
CA PRO A 300 19.33 -14.34 6.69
C PRO A 300 18.12 -14.20 7.62
N GLN A 301 17.73 -12.96 7.96
CA GLN A 301 16.54 -12.65 8.78
C GLN A 301 15.30 -12.33 7.94
N LEU A 302 15.33 -12.57 6.63
CA LEU A 302 14.17 -12.31 5.78
C LEU A 302 13.03 -13.29 6.10
N HIS A 303 11.94 -12.76 6.65
CA HIS A 303 10.80 -13.56 7.11
C HIS A 303 9.63 -13.59 6.13
N MET A 304 9.49 -12.57 5.27
CA MET A 304 8.32 -12.44 4.40
C MET A 304 8.57 -11.51 3.21
N VAL A 305 7.89 -11.79 2.10
CA VAL A 305 7.64 -10.85 1.02
C VAL A 305 6.19 -10.38 1.07
N LEU A 306 5.98 -9.10 1.39
CA LEU A 306 4.66 -8.47 1.43
C LEU A 306 4.35 -7.83 0.07
N THR A 307 3.54 -8.46 -0.76
CA THR A 307 3.23 -7.93 -2.09
C THR A 307 1.99 -8.52 -2.76
N VAL A 308 1.38 -7.78 -3.68
CA VAL A 308 0.36 -8.34 -4.58
C VAL A 308 1.03 -9.21 -5.63
N ASP A 309 0.72 -10.49 -5.58
CA ASP A 309 1.28 -11.56 -6.40
C ASP A 309 0.19 -12.42 -7.06
N SER A 310 -0.98 -11.82 -7.29
CA SER A 310 -2.13 -12.40 -7.99
C SER A 310 -2.49 -11.59 -9.23
N GLY A 311 -3.38 -12.13 -10.08
CA GLY A 311 -3.82 -11.46 -11.31
C GLY A 311 -2.65 -11.27 -12.28
N SER A 312 -2.52 -10.08 -12.88
CA SER A 312 -1.42 -9.76 -13.80
C SER A 312 -0.03 -9.83 -13.17
N ASN A 313 0.06 -9.84 -11.83
CA ASN A 313 1.32 -9.96 -11.08
C ASN A 313 1.66 -11.39 -10.65
N GLN A 314 0.82 -12.37 -11.00
CA GLN A 314 1.05 -13.77 -10.64
C GLN A 314 2.37 -14.31 -11.22
N ILE A 315 2.65 -14.03 -12.49
CA ILE A 315 3.89 -14.49 -13.15
C ILE A 315 5.15 -14.01 -12.43
N TYR A 316 5.21 -12.74 -12.04
CA TYR A 316 6.35 -12.19 -11.32
C TYR A 316 6.46 -12.76 -9.89
N GLY A 317 5.32 -13.01 -9.25
CA GLY A 317 5.26 -13.67 -7.94
C GLY A 317 5.82 -15.10 -8.00
N GLU A 318 5.43 -15.87 -9.02
CA GLU A 318 5.94 -17.22 -9.26
C GLU A 318 7.43 -17.21 -9.57
N MET A 319 7.90 -16.33 -10.46
CA MET A 319 9.32 -16.17 -10.77
C MET A 319 10.15 -15.81 -9.53
N LEU A 320 9.64 -14.95 -8.65
CA LEU A 320 10.31 -14.63 -7.39
C LEU A 320 10.40 -15.85 -6.47
N ARG A 321 9.28 -16.56 -6.24
CA ARG A 321 9.26 -17.75 -5.38
C ARG A 321 10.15 -18.87 -5.90
N GLN A 322 10.19 -19.06 -7.22
CA GLN A 322 10.96 -20.10 -7.88
C GLN A 322 12.44 -19.75 -8.09
N HIS A 323 12.82 -18.46 -8.02
CA HIS A 323 14.19 -18.04 -8.28
C HIS A 323 14.79 -17.26 -7.12
N TYR A 324 14.54 -15.94 -6.99
CA TYR A 324 15.27 -15.09 -6.05
C TYR A 324 14.90 -15.31 -4.58
N CYS A 325 13.63 -15.61 -4.30
CA CYS A 325 13.03 -15.67 -2.95
C CYS A 325 12.63 -17.10 -2.56
N LYS A 326 13.38 -18.11 -3.01
CA LYS A 326 13.13 -19.51 -2.65
C LYS A 326 13.03 -19.69 -1.14
N GLY A 327 11.96 -20.34 -0.69
CA GLY A 327 11.72 -20.62 0.73
C GLY A 327 11.20 -19.44 1.55
N VAL A 328 11.01 -18.25 0.96
CA VAL A 328 10.47 -17.09 1.67
C VAL A 328 8.93 -17.05 1.51
N PRO A 329 8.15 -16.93 2.59
CA PRO A 329 6.70 -16.76 2.52
C PRO A 329 6.27 -15.47 1.81
N PHE A 330 5.19 -15.55 1.04
CA PHE A 330 4.59 -14.38 0.36
C PHE A 330 3.21 -14.09 0.94
N TYR A 331 2.93 -12.83 1.23
CA TYR A 331 1.63 -12.38 1.71
C TYR A 331 1.12 -11.17 0.92
N SER A 332 -0.07 -11.33 0.33
CA SER A 332 -0.80 -10.24 -0.33
C SER A 332 -1.97 -9.81 0.57
N PRO A 333 -1.86 -8.71 1.32
CA PRO A 333 -2.83 -8.36 2.37
C PRO A 333 -4.11 -7.70 1.84
N PHE A 334 -4.05 -7.01 0.70
CA PHE A 334 -5.11 -6.11 0.25
C PHE A 334 -5.50 -6.37 -1.20
N TYR A 335 -6.80 -6.30 -1.44
CA TYR A 335 -7.35 -6.13 -2.78
C TYR A 335 -8.00 -4.75 -2.85
N ALA A 336 -7.52 -3.91 -3.75
CA ALA A 336 -7.96 -2.53 -3.85
C ALA A 336 -7.84 -2.01 -5.29
N ALA A 337 -8.59 -0.96 -5.58
CA ALA A 337 -8.52 -0.21 -6.82
C ALA A 337 -8.45 1.30 -6.51
N ASN A 338 -8.38 2.14 -7.54
CA ASN A 338 -8.35 3.59 -7.37
C ASN A 338 -9.66 4.13 -6.75
N GLU A 339 -10.75 3.37 -6.87
CA GLU A 339 -12.05 3.62 -6.26
C GLU A 339 -12.03 3.36 -4.73
N GLY A 340 -11.08 2.57 -4.24
CA GLY A 340 -10.85 2.32 -2.83
C GLY A 340 -10.49 0.87 -2.47
N LEU A 341 -10.45 0.59 -1.17
CA LEU A 341 -10.20 -0.75 -0.63
C LEU A 341 -11.39 -1.66 -0.91
N ILE A 342 -11.16 -2.79 -1.58
CA ILE A 342 -12.20 -3.75 -1.93
C ILE A 342 -12.23 -4.89 -0.91
N GLY A 343 -11.09 -5.47 -0.56
CA GLY A 343 -11.02 -6.60 0.36
C GLY A 343 -9.68 -6.77 1.05
N VAL A 344 -9.67 -7.68 2.03
CA VAL A 344 -8.50 -8.03 2.84
C VAL A 344 -8.28 -9.54 2.79
N ASN A 345 -7.02 -9.96 2.73
CA ASN A 345 -6.67 -11.37 2.84
C ASN A 345 -6.51 -11.73 4.32
N LEU A 346 -7.31 -12.67 4.82
CA LEU A 346 -7.25 -13.14 6.21
C LEU A 346 -6.47 -14.46 6.36
N CYS A 347 -6.04 -15.06 5.26
CA CYS A 347 -5.40 -16.36 5.19
C CYS A 347 -3.97 -16.23 4.62
N PRO A 348 -3.01 -15.68 5.39
CA PRO A 348 -1.67 -15.37 4.89
C PRO A 348 -0.87 -16.59 4.44
N GLN A 349 -1.23 -17.79 4.91
CA GLN A 349 -0.51 -19.04 4.61
C GLN A 349 -1.09 -19.79 3.40
N GLN A 350 -2.25 -19.40 2.87
CA GLN A 350 -2.85 -20.09 1.72
C GLN A 350 -2.17 -19.66 0.41
N GLU A 351 -1.82 -20.62 -0.44
CA GLU A 351 -1.22 -20.34 -1.74
C GLU A 351 -2.19 -19.60 -2.67
N SER A 352 -3.44 -20.06 -2.75
CA SER A 352 -4.49 -19.36 -3.48
C SER A 352 -4.86 -18.06 -2.79
N ARG A 353 -4.73 -16.93 -3.47
CA ARG A 353 -5.09 -15.62 -2.91
C ARG A 353 -6.60 -15.45 -2.84
N GLN A 354 -7.13 -15.43 -1.62
CA GLN A 354 -8.53 -15.15 -1.34
C GLN A 354 -8.64 -13.85 -0.55
N TYR A 355 -9.58 -13.00 -0.96
CA TYR A 355 -9.82 -11.71 -0.31
C TYR A 355 -11.26 -11.65 0.18
N LEU A 356 -11.42 -11.43 1.48
CA LEU A 356 -12.72 -11.11 2.06
C LEU A 356 -13.06 -9.66 1.72
N LEU A 357 -14.14 -9.47 0.96
CA LEU A 357 -14.66 -8.14 0.65
C LEU A 357 -15.02 -7.41 1.94
N SER A 358 -14.61 -6.15 2.05
CA SER A 358 -14.79 -5.37 3.26
C SER A 358 -16.20 -4.76 3.30
N PRO A 359 -17.16 -5.29 4.09
CA PRO A 359 -18.58 -4.97 3.94
C PRO A 359 -18.94 -3.52 4.26
N ARG A 360 -18.06 -2.79 4.94
CA ARG A 360 -18.24 -1.36 5.25
C ARG A 360 -17.36 -0.44 4.39
N SER A 361 -16.52 -0.99 3.52
CA SER A 361 -15.64 -0.21 2.65
C SER A 361 -16.40 0.31 1.44
N MET A 362 -17.12 -0.55 0.72
CA MET A 362 -17.93 -0.18 -0.43
C MET A 362 -19.31 -0.84 -0.36
N PHE A 363 -20.24 -0.35 -1.17
CA PHE A 363 -21.45 -1.07 -1.50
C PHE A 363 -21.18 -1.90 -2.77
N TYR A 364 -21.48 -3.20 -2.73
CA TYR A 364 -21.18 -4.16 -3.79
C TYR A 364 -22.47 -4.67 -4.43
N ASN A 365 -22.58 -4.51 -5.75
CA ASN A 365 -23.53 -5.21 -6.59
C ASN A 365 -22.74 -6.13 -7.54
N TYR A 366 -23.33 -7.27 -7.90
CA TYR A 366 -22.71 -8.24 -8.81
C TYR A 366 -23.55 -8.39 -10.06
N GLU A 367 -22.89 -8.37 -11.21
CA GLU A 367 -23.50 -8.69 -12.50
C GLU A 367 -22.99 -10.08 -12.92
N LEU A 368 -23.91 -10.94 -13.36
CA LEU A 368 -23.57 -12.25 -13.87
C LEU A 368 -23.00 -12.09 -15.28
N LEU A 369 -21.78 -12.55 -15.48
CA LEU A 369 -21.15 -12.63 -16.79
C LEU A 369 -21.23 -14.08 -17.27
N VAL A 370 -21.73 -14.29 -18.49
CA VAL A 370 -21.75 -15.58 -19.17
C VAL A 370 -20.60 -15.61 -20.16
N THR A 371 -19.73 -16.60 -20.04
CA THR A 371 -18.64 -16.83 -20.99
C THR A 371 -19.09 -17.83 -22.06
N ASN A 372 -18.81 -17.53 -23.32
CA ASN A 372 -18.91 -18.48 -24.42
C ASN A 372 -17.59 -18.46 -25.24
N ALA A 373 -17.51 -19.24 -26.32
CA ALA A 373 -16.32 -19.35 -27.16
C ALA A 373 -15.87 -18.02 -27.81
N SER A 374 -16.73 -17.00 -27.87
CA SER A 374 -16.45 -15.68 -28.45
C SER A 374 -16.17 -14.58 -27.42
N GLY A 375 -16.19 -14.86 -26.12
CA GLY A 375 -15.80 -13.91 -25.06
C GLY A 375 -16.70 -13.88 -23.82
N LEU A 376 -16.59 -12.79 -23.07
CA LEU A 376 -17.38 -12.48 -21.87
C LEU A 376 -18.60 -11.63 -22.26
N PHE A 377 -19.80 -12.12 -21.95
CA PHE A 377 -21.08 -11.45 -22.23
C PHE A 377 -21.84 -11.19 -20.93
N ARG A 378 -22.68 -10.16 -20.90
CA ARG A 378 -23.60 -9.92 -19.78
C ARG A 378 -24.74 -10.92 -19.86
N SER A 379 -25.08 -11.53 -18.73
CA SER A 379 -26.25 -12.40 -18.62
C SER A 379 -27.53 -11.57 -18.81
N GLY A 380 -28.16 -11.62 -19.99
CA GLY A 380 -29.47 -11.01 -20.24
C GLY A 380 -29.55 -9.93 -21.33
N THR A 381 -28.53 -9.81 -22.19
CA THR A 381 -28.64 -9.12 -23.48
C THR A 381 -28.72 -10.09 -24.63
#